data_AF-A0A1Q8QJ63-F1
#
_entry.id   AF-A0A1Q8QJ63-F1
#
_cell.length_a   1.000
_cell.length_b   1.000
_cell.length_c   1.000
_cell.angle_alpha   90.00
_cell.angle_beta   90.00
_cell.angle_gamma   90.00
#
_symmetry.space_group_name_H-M   'P 1'
#
loop_
_entity.id
_entity.type
_entity.pdbx_description
1 polymer ?
#
loop_
_entity_poly.entity_id
_entity_poly.type
_entity_poly.pdbx_seq_one_letter_code
_entity_poly.pdbx_strand_id
1 'polypeptide(L)' 'MELMVHEQIEELRMQMQKIASDKDLTDPKVVRVSEKLDILINEFYLSQEKINRRSRRAG' A
#
# COMPACT_ATOMS: atom_id res chain seq x y z
N MET A 1 -1.06 14.29 9.01
CA MET A 1 -1.33 13.93 7.59
C MET A 1 -0.84 12.52 7.24
N GLU A 2 0.15 11.96 7.93
CA GLU A 2 0.67 10.58 7.72
C GLU A 2 -0.34 9.44 7.92
N LEU A 3 -1.35 9.66 8.77
CA LEU A 3 -2.41 8.67 9.05
C LEU A 3 -3.22 8.28 7.80
N MET A 4 -3.39 9.20 6.83
CA MET A 4 -4.27 8.97 5.68
C MET A 4 -3.75 7.90 4.71
N VAL A 5 -2.42 7.76 4.56
CA VAL A 5 -1.85 6.78 3.61
C VAL A 5 -1.93 5.36 4.19
N HIS A 6 -1.69 5.20 5.50
CA HIS A 6 -1.82 3.91 6.17
C HIS A 6 -3.27 3.40 6.15
N GLU A 7 -4.23 4.29 6.35
CA GLU A 7 -5.67 3.97 6.27
C GLU A 7 -6.06 3.51 4.85
N GLN A 8 -5.54 4.16 3.80
CA GLN A 8 -5.79 3.77 2.41
C GLN A 8 -5.17 2.41 2.05
N ILE A 9 -3.97 2.11 2.58
CA ILE A 9 -3.33 0.80 2.42
C ILE A 9 -4.18 -0.29 3.08
N GLU A 10 -4.65 -0.04 4.30
CA GLU A 10 -5.47 -1.00 5.05
C GLU A 10 -6.81 -1.26 4.35
N GLU A 11 -7.46 -0.20 3.86
CA GLU A 11 -8.71 -0.30 3.12
C GLU A 11 -8.55 -1.14 1.86
N LEU A 12 -7.51 -0.87 1.06
CA LEU A 12 -7.24 -1.64 -0.15
C LEU A 12 -6.82 -3.09 0.13
N ARG A 13 -6.11 -3.34 1.25
CA ARG A 13 -5.80 -4.72 1.68
C ARG A 13 -7.07 -5.51 2.00
N MET A 14 -8.00 -4.89 2.73
CA MET A 14 -9.30 -5.51 3.05
C MET A 14 -10.14 -5.75 1.79
N GLN A 15 -10.16 -4.81 0.85
CA GLN A 15 -10.85 -4.99 -0.43
C GLN A 15 -10.25 -6.14 -1.25
N MET A 16 -8.92 -6.23 -1.33
CA MET A 16 -8.25 -7.33 -2.04
C MET A 16 -8.58 -8.69 -1.42
N GLN A 17 -8.52 -8.80 -0.09
CA GLN A 17 -8.87 -10.04 0.63
C GLN A 17 -10.33 -10.45 0.38
N LYS A 18 -11.26 -9.48 0.37
CA LYS A 18 -12.68 -9.74 0.10
C LYS A 18 -12.95 -10.19 -1.34
N ILE A 19 -12.24 -9.64 -2.33
CA ILE A 19 -12.39 -10.06 -3.73
C ILE A 19 -11.75 -11.45 -3.93
N ALA A 20 -10.58 -11.68 -3.34
CA ALA A 20 -9.88 -12.96 -3.39
C ALA A 20 -10.60 -14.10 -2.65
N SER A 21 -11.44 -13.80 -1.65
CA SER A 21 -12.23 -14.84 -0.98
C SER A 21 -13.33 -15.42 -1.86
N ASP A 22 -13.75 -14.68 -2.90
CA ASP A 22 -14.88 -14.99 -3.77
C ASP A 22 -14.44 -15.32 -5.21
N LYS A 23 -13.16 -15.10 -5.54
CA LYS A 23 -12.60 -15.24 -6.90
C LYS A 23 -11.16 -15.72 -6.87
N ASP A 24 -10.76 -16.44 -7.91
CA ASP A 24 -9.35 -16.79 -8.10
C ASP A 24 -8.47 -15.54 -8.16
N LEU A 25 -7.26 -15.64 -7.59
CA LEU A 25 -6.27 -14.57 -7.53
C LEU A 25 -5.81 -14.08 -8.92
N THR A 26 -6.11 -14.84 -9.97
CA THR A 26 -5.86 -14.51 -11.37
C THR A 26 -6.98 -13.69 -12.03
N ASP A 27 -8.09 -13.44 -11.31
CA ASP A 27 -9.17 -12.60 -11.83
C ASP A 27 -8.63 -11.20 -12.15
N PRO A 28 -8.88 -10.66 -13.35
CA PRO A 28 -8.36 -9.35 -13.76
C PRO A 28 -8.72 -8.20 -12.82
N LYS A 29 -9.81 -8.29 -12.06
CA LYS A 29 -10.17 -7.30 -11.04
C LYS A 29 -9.32 -7.43 -9.79
N VAL A 30 -8.96 -8.64 -9.38
CA VAL A 30 -8.02 -8.88 -8.26
C VAL A 30 -6.64 -8.34 -8.61
N VAL A 31 -6.15 -8.64 -9.82
CA VAL A 31 -4.83 -8.16 -10.29
C VAL A 31 -4.77 -6.64 -10.29
N ARG A 32 -5.78 -5.95 -10.86
CA ARG A 32 -5.82 -4.47 -10.88
C ARG A 32 -5.87 -3.83 -9.50
N VAL A 33 -6.52 -4.47 -8.53
CA VAL A 33 -6.55 -3.98 -7.15
C VAL A 33 -5.21 -4.21 -6.47
N SER A 34 -4.58 -5.36 -6.72
CA SER A 34 -3.24 -5.68 -6.21
C SER A 34 -2.18 -4.72 -6.74
N GLU A 35 -2.21 -4.37 -8.03
CA GLU A 35 -1.26 -3.41 -8.62
C GLU A 35 -1.37 -2.02 -7.98
N LYS A 36 -2.60 -1.55 -7.73
CA LYS A 36 -2.82 -0.26 -7.05
C LYS A 36 -2.33 -0.27 -5.61
N LEU A 37 -2.55 -1.37 -4.90
CA LEU A 37 -2.07 -1.55 -3.55
C LEU A 37 -0.53 -1.53 -3.52
N ASP A 38 0.13 -2.19 -4.48
CA ASP A 38 1.58 -2.24 -4.57
C ASP A 38 2.19 -0.84 -4.82
N ILE A 39 1.58 -0.03 -5.69
CA ILE A 39 2.01 1.36 -5.92
C ILE A 39 1.95 2.18 -4.62
N LEU A 40 0.85 2.11 -3.88
CA LEU A 40 0.68 2.87 -2.64
C LEU A 40 1.65 2.41 -1.53
N ILE A 41 1.90 1.11 -1.44
CA ILE A 41 2.90 0.56 -0.52
C ILE A 41 4.30 1.07 -0.87
N ASN A 42 4.66 1.08 -2.15
CA ASN A 42 5.94 1.60 -2.62
C ASN A 42 6.09 3.10 -2.31
N GLU A 43 5.05 3.89 -2.54
CA GLU A 43 5.03 5.32 -2.18
C GLU A 43 5.21 5.54 -0.66
N PHE A 44 4.56 4.71 0.16
CA PHE A 44 4.71 4.76 1.60
C PHE A 44 6.15 4.46 2.04
N TYR A 45 6.77 3.39 1.54
CA TYR A 45 8.16 3.06 1.87
C TYR A 45 9.16 4.13 1.42
N LEU A 46 8.98 4.69 0.22
CA LEU A 46 9.82 5.78 -0.29
C LEU A 46 9.70 7.05 0.56
N SER A 47 8.50 7.32 1.11
CA SER A 47 8.29 8.45 2.02
C SER A 47 8.98 8.23 3.37
N GLN A 48 8.89 7.03 3.93
CA GLN A 48 9.54 6.63 5.18
C GLN A 48 11.07 6.67 5.07
N GLU A 49 11.63 6.22 3.93
CA GLU A 49 13.08 6.26 3.69
C GLU A 49 13.62 7.70 3.66
N LYS A 50 12.87 8.64 3.07
CA LYS A 50 13.25 10.06 3.05
C LYS A 50 13.26 10.69 4.45
N ILE A 51 12.30 10.31 5.30
CA ILE A 51 12.25 10.76 6.70
C ILE A 51 13.44 10.21 7.48
N ASN A 52 13.75 8.92 7.31
CA ASN A 52 14.85 8.27 8.01
C ASN A 52 16.23 8.83 7.59
N ARG A 53 16.41 9.17 6.29
CA ARG A 53 17.62 9.83 5.78
C ARG A 53 17.80 11.26 6.31
N ARG A 54 16.72 12.01 6.56
CA ARG A 54 16.78 13.35 7.17
C ARG A 54 17.15 13.29 8.65
N SER A 55 16.61 12.31 9.37
CA SER A 55 16.94 12.09 10.80
C SER A 55 18.42 11.77 11.01
N ARG A 56 19.04 11.01 10.09
CA ARG A 56 20.48 10.66 10.13
C ARG A 56 21.45 11.80 9.74
N ARG A 57 20.95 12.89 9.15
CA ARG A 57 21.77 14.07 8.81
C ARG A 57 21.70 15.16 9.88
N ALA A 58 20.79 15.02 10.84
CA ALA A 58 20.53 15.99 11.89
C ALA A 58 21.10 15.59 13.27
N GLY A 59 21.78 14.44 13.36
CA GLY A 59 22.53 13.99 14.54
C GLY A 59 24.00 13.78 14.17
#